data_AF-A0A2V9Q3I6-F1
#
_entry.id   AF-A0A2V9Q3I6-F1
#
_cell.length_a   1.000
_cell.length_b   1.000
_cell.length_c   1.000
_cell.angle_alpha   90.00
_cell.angle_beta   90.00
_cell.angle_gamma   90.00
#
_symmetry.space_group_name_H-M   'P 1'
#
loop_
_entity.id
_entity.type
_entity.pdbx_description
1 polymer ?
#
loop_
_entity_poly.entity_id
_entity_poly.type
_entity_poly.pdbx_seq_one_letter_code
_entity_poly.pdbx_strand_id
1 'polypeptide(L)'
;MKIIATLLLASLPVPQVPANLAQSAQPAAHFAQQGKASPRKGGKWYFARTGHAVYCYGPVMTLTDTGGGLERVATFCKGGEVMVPLRD
;
A
#
# COMPACT_ATOMS: atom_id res chain seq x y z
N MET A 1 -15.90 -17.09 -42.95
CA MET A 1 -16.52 -16.77 -41.64
C MET A 1 -15.53 -16.22 -40.59
N LYS A 2 -14.22 -16.48 -40.66
CA LYS A 2 -13.23 -15.97 -39.68
C LYS A 2 -13.01 -14.45 -39.67
N ILE A 3 -13.31 -13.77 -40.78
CA ILE A 3 -13.05 -12.33 -40.96
C ILE A 3 -14.01 -11.44 -40.15
N ILE A 4 -15.20 -11.96 -39.84
CA ILE A 4 -16.23 -11.22 -39.11
C ILE A 4 -15.86 -11.16 -37.62
N ALA A 5 -15.27 -12.23 -37.09
CA ALA A 5 -14.85 -12.29 -35.69
C ALA A 5 -13.74 -11.29 -35.37
N THR A 6 -12.79 -11.06 -36.28
CA THR A 6 -11.69 -10.10 -36.08
C THR A 6 -12.16 -8.65 -36.09
N LEU A 7 -13.16 -8.32 -36.91
CA LEU A 7 -13.77 -6.98 -36.92
C LEU A 7 -14.53 -6.67 -35.63
N LEU A 8 -15.20 -7.68 -35.04
CA LEU A 8 -15.89 -7.53 -33.75
C LEU A 8 -14.91 -7.25 -32.61
N LEU A 9 -13.76 -7.92 -32.57
CA LEU A 9 -12.72 -7.70 -31.55
C LEU A 9 -12.10 -6.29 -31.63
N ALA A 10 -12.00 -5.71 -32.83
CA ALA A 10 -11.51 -4.34 -33.02
C ALA A 10 -12.50 -3.24 -32.62
N SER A 11 -13.77 -3.60 -32.39
CA SER A 11 -14.81 -2.65 -31.97
C SER A 11 -14.94 -2.49 -30.45
N LEU A 12 -14.19 -3.28 -29.66
CA LEU A 12 -14.24 -3.11 -28.21
C LEU A 12 -13.52 -1.81 -27.79
N PRO A 13 -14.19 -0.95 -27.01
CA PRO A 13 -13.53 0.20 -26.42
C PRO A 13 -12.39 -0.29 -25.52
N VAL A 14 -11.19 0.22 -25.76
CA VAL A 14 -10.03 -0.06 -24.90
C VAL A 14 -10.33 0.57 -23.53
N PRO A 15 -10.43 -0.22 -22.44
CA PRO A 15 -10.64 0.34 -21.12
C PRO A 15 -9.44 1.23 -20.78
N GLN A 16 -9.70 2.53 -20.71
CA GLN A 16 -8.70 3.49 -20.29
C GLN A 16 -8.55 3.36 -18.77
N VAL A 17 -7.62 2.50 -18.35
CA VAL A 17 -7.22 2.44 -16.94
C VAL A 17 -6.48 3.75 -16.66
N PRO A 18 -7.00 4.63 -15.78
CA PRO A 18 -6.30 5.86 -15.47
C PRO A 18 -4.94 5.50 -14.86
N ALA A 19 -3.87 5.97 -15.51
CA ALA A 19 -2.48 5.73 -15.08
C ALA A 19 -2.22 6.18 -13.62
N ASN A 20 -3.09 7.02 -13.07
CA ASN A 20 -3.03 7.51 -11.69
C ASN A 20 -3.40 6.46 -10.62
N LEU A 21 -3.92 5.28 -10.98
CA LEU A 21 -4.15 4.22 -9.97
C LEU A 21 -2.85 3.55 -9.51
N ALA A 22 -1.77 3.67 -10.28
CA ALA A 22 -0.45 3.15 -9.93
C ALA A 22 0.40 4.15 -9.11
N GLN A 23 -0.11 5.36 -8.86
CA GLN A 23 0.47 6.23 -7.84
C GLN A 23 0.23 5.53 -6.49
N SER A 24 1.21 4.72 -6.09
CA SER A 24 1.36 4.19 -4.73
C SER A 24 0.90 5.27 -3.77
N ALA A 25 -0.12 4.96 -2.96
CA ALA A 25 -0.73 5.90 -2.03
C ALA A 25 0.35 6.42 -1.07
N GLN A 26 1.05 7.46 -1.48
CA GLN A 26 2.08 8.07 -0.69
C GLN A 26 1.37 8.69 0.52
N PRO A 27 1.86 8.42 1.73
CA PRO A 27 1.31 9.04 2.93
C PRO A 27 1.28 10.55 2.71
N ALA A 28 0.15 11.19 3.01
CA ALA A 28 0.03 12.64 2.90
C ALA A 28 1.19 13.32 3.66
N ALA A 29 1.63 14.49 3.17
CA ALA A 29 2.88 15.13 3.62
C ALA A 29 3.01 15.28 5.15
N HIS A 30 1.89 15.49 5.85
CA HIS A 30 1.84 15.58 7.31
C HIS A 30 2.22 14.25 8.01
N PHE A 31 1.86 13.10 7.45
CA PHE A 31 2.28 11.79 7.98
C PHE A 31 3.78 11.54 7.75
N ALA A 32 4.32 11.98 6.60
CA ALA A 32 5.75 11.90 6.34
C ALA A 32 6.57 12.77 7.31
N GLN A 33 6.05 13.93 7.72
CA GLN A 33 6.67 14.74 8.79
C GLN A 33 6.59 14.06 10.16
N GLN A 34 5.47 13.39 10.47
CA GLN A 34 5.33 12.62 11.72
C GLN A 34 6.29 11.42 11.78
N GLY A 35 6.57 10.75 10.66
CA GLY A 35 7.56 9.68 10.58
C GLY A 35 9.01 10.15 10.78
N LYS A 36 9.28 11.44 10.58
CA LYS A 36 10.59 12.08 10.85
C LYS A 36 10.70 12.65 12.27
N ALA A 37 9.60 12.69 13.03
CA ALA A 37 9.63 13.14 14.41
C ALA A 37 10.48 12.18 15.24
N SER A 38 11.17 12.71 16.26
CA SER A 38 12.00 11.90 17.16
C SER A 38 11.16 10.73 17.70
N PRO A 39 11.67 9.48 17.62
CA PRO A 39 10.91 8.31 18.01
C PRO A 39 10.39 8.49 19.44
N ARG A 40 9.07 8.39 19.60
CA ARG A 40 8.46 8.43 20.93
C ARG A 40 9.07 7.32 21.78
N LYS A 41 9.26 7.56 23.08
CA LYS A 41 9.77 6.53 23.99
C LYS A 41 8.81 5.34 23.95
N GLY A 42 9.31 4.18 23.54
CA GLY A 42 8.55 2.93 23.42
C GLY A 42 8.16 2.60 21.98
N GLY A 43 8.10 1.30 21.70
CA GLY A 43 7.79 0.73 20.39
C GLY A 43 7.72 -0.79 20.49
N LYS A 44 7.19 -1.45 19.47
CA LYS A 44 6.98 -2.90 19.43
C LYS A 44 7.64 -3.49 18.18
N TRP A 45 8.09 -4.73 18.32
CA TRP A 45 8.55 -5.53 17.18
C TRP A 45 7.35 -6.20 16.51
N TYR A 46 7.31 -6.15 15.19
CA TYR A 46 6.30 -6.79 14.35
C TYR A 46 6.98 -7.61 13.26
N PHE A 47 6.24 -8.56 12.69
CA PHE A 47 6.71 -9.33 11.55
C PHE A 47 6.08 -8.79 10.28
N ALA A 48 6.90 -8.15 9.45
CA ALA A 48 6.44 -7.56 8.19
C ALA A 48 5.97 -8.65 7.22
N ARG A 49 5.02 -8.31 6.35
CA ARG A 49 4.52 -9.20 5.29
C ARG A 49 5.64 -9.71 4.38
N THR A 50 6.70 -8.94 4.21
CA THR A 50 7.90 -9.30 3.43
C THR A 50 8.84 -10.28 4.15
N GLY A 51 8.57 -10.64 5.41
CA GLY A 51 9.28 -11.70 6.14
C GLY A 51 10.43 -11.25 7.02
N HIS A 52 10.52 -9.95 7.35
CA HIS A 52 11.54 -9.43 8.27
C HIS A 52 10.91 -8.78 9.52
N ALA A 53 11.69 -8.66 10.59
CA ALA A 53 11.25 -7.99 11.81
C ALA A 53 11.40 -6.47 11.69
N VAL A 54 10.36 -5.72 12.05
CA VAL A 54 10.35 -4.25 12.03
C VAL A 54 10.02 -3.71 13.42
N TYR A 55 10.69 -2.63 13.81
CA TYR A 55 10.43 -1.94 15.08
C TYR A 55 9.63 -0.67 14.81
N CYS A 56 8.41 -0.59 15.35
CA CYS A 56 7.50 0.53 15.09
C CYS A 56 7.01 1.20 16.38
N TYR A 57 6.82 2.51 16.29
CA TYR A 57 6.47 3.39 17.41
C TYR A 57 4.98 3.78 17.40
N GLY A 58 4.32 3.67 16.23
CA GLY A 58 2.92 4.02 16.04
C GLY A 58 1.93 2.89 16.32
N PRO A 59 0.63 3.19 16.30
CA PRO A 59 -0.42 2.18 16.39
C PRO A 59 -0.41 1.25 15.16
N VAL A 60 -1.01 0.07 15.35
CA VAL A 60 -1.39 -0.81 14.24
C VAL A 60 -2.80 -0.46 13.81
N MET A 61 -2.99 -0.27 12.51
CA MET A 61 -4.27 0.07 11.89
C MET A 61 -4.69 -1.04 10.94
N THR A 62 -5.99 -1.18 10.70
CA THR A 62 -6.53 -2.03 9.63
C THR A 62 -7.00 -1.13 8.49
N LEU A 63 -6.49 -1.37 7.29
CA LEU A 63 -6.82 -0.63 6.09
C LEU A 63 -7.34 -1.55 5.00
N THR A 64 -8.06 -0.99 4.04
CA THR A 64 -8.42 -1.69 2.81
C THR A 64 -7.22 -1.70 1.86
N ASP A 65 -6.76 -2.89 1.48
CA ASP A 65 -5.78 -3.08 0.42
C ASP A 65 -6.40 -2.76 -0.95
N THR A 66 -5.55 -2.52 -1.94
CA THR A 66 -5.84 -2.34 -3.37
C THR A 66 -6.74 -3.42 -3.97
N GLY A 67 -6.71 -4.65 -3.44
CA GLY A 67 -7.58 -5.75 -3.83
C GLY A 67 -8.93 -5.81 -3.11
N GLY A 68 -9.26 -4.83 -2.28
CA GLY A 68 -10.48 -4.83 -1.44
C GLY A 68 -10.40 -5.71 -0.20
N GLY A 69 -9.25 -6.33 0.06
CA GLY A 69 -8.97 -7.07 1.30
C GLY A 69 -8.71 -6.14 2.48
N LEU A 70 -8.79 -6.67 3.70
CA LEU A 70 -8.36 -5.95 4.90
C LEU A 70 -6.91 -6.33 5.20
N GLU A 71 -6.08 -5.32 5.45
CA GLU A 71 -4.67 -5.46 5.79
C GLU A 71 -4.34 -4.74 7.08
N ARG A 72 -3.59 -5.41 7.97
CA ARG A 72 -3.02 -4.80 9.17
C ARG A 72 -1.68 -4.13 8.82
N VAL A 73 -1.51 -2.88 9.25
CA VAL A 73 -0.32 -2.08 9.01
C VAL A 73 0.19 -1.46 10.31
N ALA A 74 1.47 -1.64 10.61
CA ALA A 74 2.14 -0.86 11.65
C ALA A 74 2.51 0.52 11.10
N THR A 75 2.37 1.55 11.92
CA THR A 75 2.69 2.93 11.53
C THR A 75 3.96 3.43 12.20
N PHE A 76 4.68 4.33 11.53
CA PHE A 76 5.89 4.99 12.01
C PHE A 76 6.94 3.98 12.50
N CYS A 77 7.66 3.37 11.55
CA CYS A 77 8.66 2.35 11.79
C CYS A 77 10.09 2.90 11.68
N LYS A 78 11.02 2.24 12.39
CA LYS A 78 12.45 2.56 12.33
C LYS A 78 12.94 2.46 10.89
N GLY A 79 13.72 3.44 10.43
CA GLY A 79 14.14 3.55 9.03
C GLY A 79 13.33 4.54 8.20
N GLY A 80 12.32 5.20 8.80
CA GLY A 80 11.54 6.25 8.14
C GLY A 80 10.34 5.72 7.34
N GLU A 81 10.04 4.43 7.47
CA GLU A 81 8.85 3.82 6.88
C GLU A 81 7.60 4.27 7.65
N VAL A 82 6.67 4.93 6.95
CA VAL A 82 5.46 5.48 7.60
C VAL A 82 4.44 4.38 7.84
N MET A 83 4.38 3.38 6.96
CA MET A 83 3.43 2.26 7.03
C MET A 83 4.10 0.97 6.56
N VAL A 84 4.01 -0.07 7.37
CA VAL A 84 4.55 -1.40 7.07
C VAL A 84 3.45 -2.45 7.18
N PRO A 85 3.08 -3.12 6.07
CA PRO A 85 2.22 -4.29 6.06
C PRO A 85 2.70 -5.39 7.00
N LEU A 86 1.80 -5.91 7.82
CA LEU A 86 2.08 -6.97 8.77
C LEU A 86 1.64 -8.33 8.25
N ARG A 87 2.34 -9.38 8.69
CA ARG A 87 1.94 -10.78 8.41
C ARG A 87 0.98 -11.33 9.47
N ASP A 88 1.02 -10.77 10.67
CA ASP A 88 0.17 -11.15 11.81
C ASP A 88 -1.23 -10.53 11.75
#